data_AF-A0A2A4IAP7-F1
#
_entry.id   AF-A0A2A4IAP7-F1
#
_cell.length_a   1.000
_cell.length_b   1.000
_cell.length_c   1.000
_cell.angle_alpha   90.00
_cell.angle_beta   90.00
_cell.angle_gamma   90.00
#
_symmetry.space_group_name_H-M   'P 1'
#
loop_
_entity.id
_entity.type
_entity.pdbx_description
1 polymer ?
#
loop_
_entity_poly.entity_id
_entity_poly.type
_entity_poly.pdbx_seq_one_letter_code
_entity_poly.pdbx_strand_id
1 'polypeptide(L)' 'MGVTTMGALIGGAIDAMSGDDDSVADGALYGAITANVLKVVLPVVATWAIGWGVLKGIETLGNTISERVKA' A
#
# COMPACT_ATOMS: atom_id res chain seq x y z
N MET A 1 -21.39 -2.86 -3.16
CA MET A 1 -21.27 -1.43 -3.53
C MET A 1 -19.98 -0.77 -3.02
N GLY A 2 -19.38 -1.15 -1.88
CA GLY A 2 -18.16 -0.47 -1.38
C GLY A 2 -16.81 -0.89 -2.03
N VAL A 3 -16.66 -2.16 -2.40
CA VAL A 3 -15.41 -2.69 -3.00
C VAL A 3 -15.21 -2.18 -4.43
N THR A 4 -16.31 -1.98 -5.17
CA THR A 4 -16.28 -1.55 -6.58
C THR A 4 -15.83 -0.09 -6.74
N THR A 5 -16.15 0.79 -5.78
CA THR A 5 -15.76 2.21 -5.83
C THR A 5 -14.27 2.39 -5.53
N MET A 6 -13.71 1.66 -4.56
CA MET A 6 -12.27 1.68 -4.31
C MET A 6 -11.47 1.04 -5.44
N GLY A 7 -11.98 -0.07 -6.01
CA GLY A 7 -11.37 -0.71 -7.18
C GLY A 7 -11.39 0.18 -8.42
N ALA A 8 -12.47 0.95 -8.63
CA ALA A 8 -12.57 1.92 -9.73
C ALA A 8 -11.65 3.12 -9.53
N LEU A 9 -11.46 3.59 -8.29
CA LEU A 9 -10.53 4.69 -7.99
C LEU A 9 -9.06 4.28 -8.20
N ILE A 10 -8.69 3.10 -7.68
CA ILE A 10 -7.35 2.54 -7.86
C ILE A 10 -7.11 2.18 -9.33
N GLY A 11 -8.12 1.61 -10.01
CA GLY A 11 -8.08 1.27 -11.43
C GLY A 11 -7.97 2.51 -12.33
N GLY A 12 -8.73 3.56 -12.05
CA GLY A 12 -8.67 4.84 -12.79
C GLY A 12 -7.36 5.59 -12.58
N ALA A 13 -6.76 5.50 -11.38
CA ALA A 13 -5.43 6.07 -11.13
C ALA A 13 -4.32 5.34 -11.89
N ILE A 14 -4.43 4.02 -12.06
CA ILE A 14 -3.47 3.21 -12.84
C ILE A 14 -3.62 3.51 -14.35
N ASP A 15 -4.86 3.64 -14.83
CA ASP A 15 -5.15 3.95 -16.25
C ASP A 15 -4.66 5.35 -16.63
N ALA A 16 -4.82 6.34 -15.74
CA ALA A 16 -4.33 7.71 -15.94
C ALA A 16 -2.78 7.82 -15.98
N MET A 17 -2.05 6.85 -15.42
CA MET A 17 -0.58 6.80 -15.52
C MET A 17 -0.09 6.14 -16.83
N SER A 18 -0.98 5.50 -17.58
CA SER A 18 -0.63 4.73 -18.80
C SER A 18 -0.87 5.51 -20.10
N GLY A 19 -1.38 6.74 -20.03
CA GLY A 19 -1.68 7.57 -21.21
C GLY A 19 -0.76 8.78 -21.28
N ASP A 20 0.35 8.65 -22.02
CA ASP A 20 0.69 9.55 -23.14
C ASP A 20 2.07 9.20 -23.74
N ASP A 21 1.97 8.74 -24.99
CA ASP A 21 2.80 8.97 -26.18
C ASP A 21 4.19 8.30 -26.44
N ASP A 22 4.24 7.75 -27.67
CA ASP A 22 5.34 7.41 -28.57
C ASP A 22 6.30 6.22 -28.32
N SER A 23 6.25 5.57 -27.15
CA SER A 23 6.90 4.25 -26.91
C SER A 23 5.88 3.21 -26.43
N VAL A 24 4.74 3.16 -27.11
CA VAL A 24 3.47 2.64 -26.58
C VAL A 24 3.48 1.12 -26.33
N ALA A 25 4.23 0.33 -27.11
CA ALA A 25 4.23 -1.13 -26.96
C ALA A 25 5.02 -1.60 -25.72
N ASP A 26 6.22 -1.05 -25.51
CA ASP A 26 7.02 -1.38 -24.32
C ASP A 26 6.47 -0.66 -23.08
N GLY A 27 6.07 0.61 -23.19
CA GLY A 27 5.47 1.37 -22.09
C GLY A 27 4.19 0.75 -21.54
N ALA A 28 3.29 0.27 -22.41
CA ALA A 28 2.08 -0.42 -21.98
C ALA A 28 2.37 -1.80 -21.39
N LEU A 29 3.35 -2.54 -21.93
CA LEU A 29 3.74 -3.84 -21.39
C LEU A 29 4.39 -3.70 -19.99
N TYR A 30 5.35 -2.78 -19.85
CA TYR A 30 5.95 -2.48 -18.55
C TYR A 30 4.93 -1.88 -17.58
N GLY A 31 4.01 -1.04 -18.07
CA GLY A 31 2.89 -0.49 -17.29
C GLY A 31 1.94 -1.57 -16.78
N ALA A 32 1.55 -2.53 -17.62
CA ALA A 32 0.69 -3.64 -17.25
C ALA A 32 1.36 -4.59 -16.24
N ILE A 33 2.64 -4.90 -16.43
CA ILE A 33 3.43 -5.70 -15.49
C ILE A 33 3.54 -4.97 -14.15
N THR A 34 3.89 -3.69 -14.18
CA THR A 34 4.04 -2.86 -12.98
C THR A 34 2.72 -2.77 -12.23
N ALA A 35 1.59 -2.57 -12.92
CA ALA A 35 0.26 -2.55 -12.30
C ALA A 35 -0.09 -3.87 -11.62
N ASN A 36 0.23 -5.02 -12.24
CA ASN A 36 -0.03 -6.33 -11.65
C ASN A 36 0.88 -6.63 -10.45
N VAL A 37 2.15 -6.24 -10.52
CA VAL A 37 3.08 -6.35 -9.39
C VAL A 37 2.62 -5.45 -8.24
N LEU A 38 2.24 -4.21 -8.53
CA LEU A 38 1.83 -3.24 -7.52
C LEU A 38 0.56 -3.68 -6.78
N LYS A 39 -0.37 -4.36 -7.46
CA LYS A 39 -1.56 -4.97 -6.84
C LYS A 39 -1.22 -6.05 -5.80
N VAL A 40 -0.07 -6.71 -5.91
CA VAL A 40 0.40 -7.71 -4.94
C VAL A 40 1.29 -7.08 -3.88
N VAL A 41 2.21 -6.19 -4.30
CA VAL A 41 3.18 -5.55 -3.41
C VAL A 41 2.49 -4.60 -2.43
N LEU A 42 1.51 -3.81 -2.87
CA LEU A 42 0.81 -2.86 -1.99
C LEU A 42 0.14 -3.54 -0.78
N PRO A 43 -0.69 -4.60 -0.95
CA PRO A 43 -1.25 -5.33 0.18
C PRO A 43 -0.21 -5.96 1.10
N VAL A 44 0.88 -6.50 0.55
CA VAL A 44 1.96 -7.12 1.34
C VAL A 44 2.65 -6.08 2.21
N VAL A 45 3.04 -4.94 1.63
CA VAL A 45 3.66 -3.83 2.35
C VAL A 45 2.69 -3.27 3.39
N ALA A 46 1.41 -3.10 3.06
CA ALA A 46 0.40 -2.66 4.01
C ALA A 46 0.27 -3.63 5.19
N THR A 47 0.22 -4.94 4.94
CA THR A 47 0.13 -5.96 5.99
C THR A 47 1.34 -5.92 6.92
N TRP A 48 2.54 -5.81 6.35
CA TRP A 48 3.77 -5.70 7.13
C TRP A 48 3.81 -4.40 7.96
N ALA A 49 3.44 -3.27 7.35
CA ALA A 49 3.42 -1.97 8.02
C ALA A 49 2.43 -1.93 9.19
N ILE A 50 1.24 -2.52 9.01
CA ILE A 50 0.24 -2.66 10.07
C ILE A 50 0.80 -3.52 11.21
N GLY A 51 1.37 -4.69 10.91
CA GLY A 51 1.95 -5.58 11.92
C GLY A 51 3.07 -4.91 12.72
N TRP A 52 3.98 -4.23 12.03
CA TRP A 52 5.04 -3.45 12.66
C TRP A 52 4.47 -2.33 13.54
N GLY A 53 3.48 -1.59 13.05
CA GLY A 53 2.83 -0.51 13.80
C GLY A 53 2.18 -1.00 15.09
N VAL A 54 1.51 -2.15 15.07
CA VAL A 54 0.92 -2.77 16.27
C VAL A 54 1.99 -3.13 17.29
N LEU A 55 3.07 -3.80 16.88
CA LEU A 55 4.15 -4.19 17.78
C LEU A 55 4.80 -2.96 18.44
N LYS A 56 5.07 -1.92 17.64
CA LYS A 56 5.64 -0.66 18.14
C LYS A 56 4.70 0.09 19.08
N GLY A 57 3.40 0.02 18.81
CA GLY A 57 2.37 0.56 19.71
C GLY A 57 2.38 -0.14 21.07
N ILE A 58 2.47 -1.48 21.09
CA ILE A 58 2.55 -2.26 22.33
C ILE A 58 3.83 -1.94 23.10
N GLU A 59 4.98 -1.84 22.42
CA GLU A 59 6.25 -1.46 23.04
C GLU A 59 6.18 -0.08 23.71
N THR A 60 5.64 0.91 23.00
CA THR A 60 5.48 2.28 23.50
C THR A 60 4.56 2.32 24.72
N LEU A 61 3.44 1.59 24.67
CA LEU A 61 2.50 1.49 25.78
C LEU A 61 3.13 0.81 27.00
N GLY A 62 3.84 -0.29 26.77
CA GLY A 62 4.56 -1.03 27.81
C GLY A 62 5.62 -0.18 28.50
N ASN A 63 6.40 0.60 27.74
CA ASN A 63 7.38 1.54 28.28
C ASN A 63 6.71 2.60 29.16
N THR A 64 5.60 3.18 28.68
CA THR A 64 4.84 4.19 29.43
C THR A 64 4.32 3.63 30.76
N ILE A 65 3.78 2.40 30.76
CA ILE A 65 3.27 1.76 31.98
C ILE A 65 4.42 1.44 32.95
N SER A 66 5.53 0.91 32.44
CA SER A 66 6.73 0.58 33.23
C SER A 66 7.29 1.81 33.95
N GLU A 67 7.35 2.95 33.26
CA GLU A 67 7.75 4.23 33.87
C GLU A 67 6.79 4.66 34.98
N ARG A 68 5.48 4.51 34.79
CA ARG A 68 4.47 4.86 35.78
C ARG A 68 4.47 3.97 37.02
N VAL A 69 4.85 2.70 36.88
CA VAL A 69 4.94 1.75 37.99
C VAL A 69 6.24 1.93 38.79
N LYS A 70 7.31 2.41 38.14
CA LYS A 70 8.61 2.65 38.80
C LYS A 70 8.71 4.02 39.50
N ALA A 71 7.81 4.95 39.20
CA ALA A 71 7.70 6.26 39.83
C ALA A 71 6.90 6.19 41.14
#